data_AF-A0A6V8L2B9-F1
#
_entry.id   AF-A0A6V8L2B9-F1
#
_cell.length_a   1.000
_cell.length_b   1.000
_cell.length_c   1.000
_cell.angle_alpha   90.00
_cell.angle_beta   90.00
_cell.angle_gamma   90.00
#
_symmetry.space_group_name_H-M   'P 1'
#
loop_
_entity.id
_entity.type
_entity.pdbx_description
1 polymer ?
#
loop_
_entity_poly.entity_id
_entity_poly.type
_entity_poly.pdbx_seq_one_letter_code
_entity_poly.pdbx_strand_id
1 'polypeptide(L)'
;MTYQAIRLAMADATDTQPDLDPDRACFTTALSAARDLVVQAANAITGAVIDLVGAIGRRVLANLMPERRTRRARGSSTSDLQVQRQRPNIDRKTYQATISIDILVPRALTTPHTLN
;
A
#
# COMPACT_ATOMS: atom_id res chain seq x y z
N MET A 1 2.57 15.34 9.57
CA MET A 1 3.15 14.31 10.45
C MET A 1 2.22 13.10 10.65
N THR A 2 0.97 13.25 11.11
CA THR A 2 0.03 12.13 11.34
C THR A 2 -0.28 11.27 10.11
N TYR A 3 -0.47 11.90 8.95
CA TYR A 3 -0.67 11.18 7.69
C TYR A 3 0.51 10.25 7.34
N GLN A 4 1.74 10.75 7.51
CA GLN A 4 2.95 10.00 7.22
C GLN A 4 3.16 8.85 8.20
N ALA A 5 2.86 9.06 9.49
CA ALA A 5 2.94 8.01 10.50
C ALA A 5 1.99 6.84 10.21
N ILE A 6 0.74 7.13 9.81
CA ILE A 6 -0.22 6.09 9.41
C ILE A 6 0.28 5.36 8.16
N ARG A 7 0.78 6.10 7.16
CA ARG A 7 1.28 5.49 5.92
C ARG A 7 2.50 4.58 6.18
N LEU A 8 3.37 4.95 7.12
CA LEU A 8 4.49 4.11 7.54
C LEU A 8 4.01 2.83 8.23
N ALA A 9 3.08 2.93 9.18
CA ALA A 9 2.54 1.76 9.87
C ALA A 9 1.83 0.77 8.92
N MET A 10 1.19 1.29 7.85
CA MET A 10 0.59 0.44 6.81
C MET A 10 1.64 -0.25 5.94
N ALA A 11 2.71 0.46 5.56
CA ALA A 11 3.81 -0.12 4.78
C ALA A 11 4.53 -1.22 5.56
N ASP A 12 4.78 -0.99 6.85
CA ASP A 12 5.43 -1.93 7.74
C ASP A 12 4.57 -3.20 7.96
N ALA A 13 3.26 -3.02 8.11
CA ALA A 13 2.32 -4.14 8.15
C ALA A 13 2.33 -4.97 6.87
N THR A 14 2.38 -4.34 5.69
CA THR A 14 2.44 -5.05 4.41
C THR A 14 3.80 -5.74 4.20
N ASP A 15 4.89 -5.17 4.71
CA ASP A 15 6.24 -5.75 4.60
C ASP A 15 6.36 -7.08 5.37
N THR A 16 5.58 -7.25 6.45
CA THR A 16 5.53 -8.53 7.17
C THR A 16 4.83 -9.67 6.42
N GLN A 17 4.11 -9.39 5.33
CA GLN A 17 3.50 -10.40 4.46
C GLN A 17 3.96 -10.22 3.00
N PRO A 18 5.00 -10.95 2.55
CA PRO A 18 5.58 -10.76 1.21
C PRO A 18 4.61 -11.08 0.05
N ASP A 19 3.55 -11.86 0.28
CA ASP A 19 2.53 -12.19 -0.72
C ASP A 19 1.31 -11.23 -0.70
N LEU A 20 1.34 -10.21 0.16
CA LEU A 20 0.23 -9.27 0.30
C LEU A 20 0.41 -8.07 -0.64
N ASP A 21 -0.54 -7.88 -1.56
CA ASP A 21 -0.60 -6.66 -2.37
C ASP A 21 -0.81 -5.43 -1.46
N PRO A 22 0.15 -4.48 -1.38
CA PRO A 22 0.06 -3.31 -0.52
C PRO A 22 -1.13 -2.41 -0.87
N ASP A 23 -1.67 -2.49 -2.10
CA ASP A 23 -2.87 -1.76 -2.50
C ASP A 23 -4.15 -2.24 -1.76
N ARG A 24 -4.10 -3.38 -1.06
CA ARG A 24 -5.21 -3.90 -0.25
C ARG A 24 -5.30 -3.25 1.13
N ALA A 25 -4.24 -2.56 1.57
CA ALA A 25 -4.22 -1.84 2.83
C ALA A 25 -4.99 -0.51 2.71
N CYS A 26 -6.18 -0.42 3.32
CA CYS A 26 -7.05 0.75 3.18
C CYS A 26 -6.72 1.86 4.20
N PHE A 27 -6.46 3.08 3.71
CA PHE A 27 -6.09 4.21 4.56
C PHE A 27 -7.21 4.59 5.55
N THR A 28 -8.48 4.49 5.14
CA THR A 28 -9.61 4.81 6.02
C THR A 28 -9.73 3.84 7.18
N THR A 29 -9.54 2.55 6.93
CA THR A 29 -9.48 1.52 7.98
C THR A 29 -8.35 1.78 8.96
N ALA A 30 -7.16 2.14 8.46
CA ALA A 30 -6.01 2.48 9.31
C ALA A 30 -6.26 3.73 10.16
N LEU A 31 -6.86 4.78 9.58
CA LEU A 31 -7.19 6.01 10.29
C LEU A 31 -8.25 5.79 11.37
N SER A 32 -9.30 5.00 11.07
CA SER A 32 -10.32 4.64 12.05
C SER A 32 -9.72 3.81 13.20
N ALA A 33 -8.86 2.83 12.88
CA ALA A 33 -8.14 2.07 13.88
C ALA A 33 -7.26 2.95 14.79
N ALA A 34 -6.52 3.90 14.20
CA ALA A 34 -5.70 4.84 14.96
C ALA A 34 -6.56 5.73 15.88
N ARG A 35 -7.71 6.20 15.39
CA ARG A 35 -8.66 6.99 16.18
C ARG A 35 -9.19 6.20 17.37
N ASP A 36 -9.60 4.96 17.16
CA ASP A 36 -10.12 4.10 18.24
C ASP A 36 -9.06 3.85 19.31
N LEU A 37 -7.80 3.63 18.92
CA LEU A 37 -6.70 3.44 19.87
C LEU A 37 -6.47 4.69 20.73
N VAL A 38 -6.51 5.88 20.12
CA VAL A 38 -6.38 7.16 20.85
C VAL A 38 -7.57 7.39 21.78
N VAL A 39 -8.80 7.14 21.32
CA VAL A 39 -10.03 7.33 22.12
C VAL A 39 -10.10 6.35 23.30
N GLN A 40 -9.70 5.10 23.09
CA GLN A 40 -9.70 4.07 24.14
C GLN A 40 -8.51 4.20 25.10
N ALA A 41 -7.58 5.15 24.86
CA ALA A 41 -6.26 5.17 25.48
C ALA A 41 -5.55 3.78 25.41
N ALA A 42 -5.92 2.98 24.41
CA ALA A 42 -5.42 1.64 24.24
C ALA A 42 -3.97 1.71 23.82
N ASN A 43 -3.08 1.06 24.57
CA ASN A 43 -1.62 1.12 24.46
C ASN A 43 -0.93 2.37 25.03
N ALA A 44 -1.64 3.23 25.79
CA ALA A 44 -1.03 4.40 26.42
C ALA A 44 -0.37 4.11 27.78
N ILE A 45 -0.77 3.02 28.48
CA ILE A 45 -0.39 2.77 29.89
C ILE A 45 0.32 1.43 30.09
N THR A 46 -0.04 0.40 29.33
CA THR A 46 0.61 -0.91 29.39
C THR A 46 1.76 -0.94 28.39
N GLY A 47 2.98 -1.21 28.88
CA GLY A 47 4.24 -1.26 28.12
C GLY A 47 4.01 -1.59 26.66
N ALA A 48 3.98 -0.53 25.84
CA ALA A 48 3.58 -0.62 24.44
C ALA A 48 4.50 -1.66 23.80
N VAL A 49 3.94 -2.80 23.40
CA VAL A 49 4.68 -3.77 22.61
C VAL A 49 5.03 -3.04 21.33
N ILE A 50 6.29 -2.63 21.20
CA ILE A 50 6.87 -2.03 20.00
C ILE A 50 7.07 -3.18 19.01
N ASP A 51 5.96 -3.78 18.61
CA ASP A 51 5.91 -4.66 17.46
C ASP A 51 6.01 -3.77 16.22
N LEU A 52 6.79 -4.22 15.24
CA LEU A 52 7.03 -3.54 13.97
C LEU A 52 5.66 -3.16 13.34
N VAL A 53 4.77 -4.14 13.21
CA VAL A 53 3.40 -3.95 12.69
C VAL A 53 2.52 -3.02 13.56
N GLY A 54 2.79 -2.97 14.86
CA GLY A 54 1.97 -2.26 15.84
C GLY A 54 0.51 -2.74 15.92
N ALA A 55 -0.32 -2.01 16.67
CA ALA A 55 -1.75 -2.30 16.78
C ALA A 55 -2.56 -1.83 15.55
N ILE A 56 -2.08 -0.79 14.87
CA ILE A 56 -2.72 -0.24 13.66
C ILE A 56 -2.54 -1.21 12.49
N GLY A 57 -1.31 -1.68 12.24
CA GLY A 57 -1.02 -2.62 11.17
C GLY A 57 -1.81 -3.92 11.30
N ARG A 58 -1.92 -4.47 12.52
CA ARG A 58 -2.72 -5.67 12.79
C ARG A 58 -4.21 -5.48 12.46
N ARG A 59 -4.79 -4.33 12.82
CA ARG A 59 -6.19 -4.02 12.47
C ARG A 59 -6.39 -3.82 10.97
N VAL A 60 -5.38 -3.32 10.25
CA VAL A 60 -5.40 -3.19 8.79
C VAL A 60 -5.31 -4.57 8.12
N LEU A 61 -4.41 -5.44 8.57
CA LEU A 61 -4.30 -6.82 8.08
C LEU A 61 -5.55 -7.64 8.35
N ALA A 62 -6.23 -7.40 9.47
CA ALA A 62 -7.51 -8.05 9.78
C ALA A 62 -8.68 -7.57 8.88
N ASN A 63 -8.58 -6.39 8.26
CA ASN A 63 -9.64 -5.74 7.48
C ASN A 63 -9.16 -5.34 6.08
N LEU A 64 -8.48 -6.27 5.40
CA LEU A 64 -7.97 -6.05 4.06
C LEU A 64 -9.10 -5.87 3.05
N MET A 65 -8.90 -4.96 2.10
CA MET A 65 -9.84 -4.82 0.98
C MET A 65 -9.88 -6.11 0.15
N PRO A 66 -11.03 -6.42 -0.48
CA PRO A 66 -11.11 -7.53 -1.42
C PRO A 66 -10.08 -7.34 -2.53
N GLU A 67 -9.64 -8.46 -3.10
CA GLU A 67 -8.67 -8.47 -4.20
C GLU A 67 -9.09 -7.49 -5.30
N ARG A 68 -8.13 -6.71 -5.76
CA ARG A 68 -8.41 -5.68 -6.76
C ARG A 68 -8.90 -6.34 -8.04
N ARG A 69 -10.05 -5.87 -8.52
CA ARG A 69 -10.58 -6.26 -9.82
C ARG A 69 -9.53 -5.96 -10.89
N THR A 70 -9.28 -6.93 -11.78
CA THR A 70 -8.28 -6.79 -12.83
C THR A 70 -8.46 -5.47 -13.57
N ARG A 71 -7.38 -4.68 -13.61
CA ARG A 71 -7.40 -3.35 -14.21
C ARG A 71 -7.56 -3.48 -15.73
N ARG A 72 -8.80 -3.44 -16.21
CA ARG A 72 -9.09 -3.12 -17.60
C ARG A 72 -8.53 -1.72 -17.88
N ALA A 73 -7.92 -1.54 -19.05
CA ALA A 73 -7.16 -0.35 -19.46
C ALA A 73 -7.76 0.95 -18.93
N ARG A 74 -6.89 1.91 -18.59
CA ARG A 74 -7.30 3.22 -18.07
C ARG A 74 -8.30 3.84 -19.05
N GLY A 75 -9.56 3.92 -18.63
CA GLY A 75 -10.56 4.72 -19.33
C GLY A 75 -10.05 6.14 -19.46
N SER A 76 -10.40 6.82 -20.55
CA SER A 76 -10.06 8.23 -20.70
C SER A 76 -10.64 9.03 -19.54
N SER A 77 -9.88 10.01 -19.04
CA SER A 77 -10.39 10.99 -18.06
C SER A 77 -11.40 11.96 -18.68
N THR A 78 -11.54 11.94 -20.00
CA THR A 78 -12.53 12.65 -20.79
C THR A 78 -13.70 11.74 -21.16
N SER A 79 -14.88 12.35 -21.37
CA SER A 79 -16.09 11.59 -21.74
C SER A 79 -15.88 10.80 -23.04
N ASP A 80 -16.49 9.61 -23.09
CA ASP A 80 -16.35 8.70 -24.23
C ASP A 80 -16.70 9.36 -25.57
N LEU A 81 -17.70 10.25 -25.57
CA LEU A 81 -18.10 11.04 -26.74
C LEU A 81 -16.99 11.99 -27.22
N GLN A 82 -16.29 12.65 -26.31
CA GLN A 82 -15.18 13.56 -26.65
C GLN A 82 -14.00 12.77 -27.22
N VAL A 83 -13.69 11.62 -26.61
CA VAL A 83 -12.65 10.71 -27.12
C VAL A 83 -13.01 10.15 -28.49
N GLN A 84 -14.28 9.82 -28.71
CA GLN A 84 -14.75 9.32 -30.00
C GLN A 84 -14.69 10.37 -31.10
N ARG A 85 -14.97 11.64 -30.78
CA ARG A 85 -14.79 12.76 -31.72
C ARG A 85 -13.32 13.00 -32.08
N GLN A 86 -12.43 12.97 -31.09
CA GLN A 86 -11.01 13.21 -31.32
C GLN A 86 -10.32 12.06 -32.04
N ARG A 87 -10.74 10.81 -31.76
CA ARG A 87 -10.14 9.60 -32.31
C ARG A 87 -11.23 8.60 -32.75
N PRO A 88 -11.82 8.81 -33.94
CA PRO A 88 -12.94 8.00 -34.42
C PRO A 88 -12.52 6.57 -34.80
N ASN A 89 -11.31 6.40 -35.36
CA ASN A 89 -10.80 5.12 -35.84
C ASN A 89 -9.66 4.58 -34.96
N ILE A 90 -9.97 4.31 -33.70
CA ILE A 90 -9.05 3.62 -32.78
C ILE A 90 -9.64 2.28 -32.38
N ASP A 91 -8.78 1.25 -32.46
CA ASP A 91 -9.05 -0.02 -31.83
C ASP A 91 -9.17 0.16 -30.31
N ARG A 92 -10.38 -0.07 -29.80
CA ARG A 92 -10.73 0.05 -28.37
C ARG A 92 -10.62 -1.29 -27.64
N LYS A 93 -10.06 -2.32 -28.28
CA LYS A 93 -9.80 -3.59 -27.61
C LYS A 93 -8.90 -3.34 -26.41
N THR A 94 -9.45 -3.65 -25.24
CA THR A 94 -8.76 -3.51 -23.97
C THR A 94 -8.00 -4.81 -23.71
N TYR A 95 -6.68 -4.75 -23.81
CA TYR A 95 -5.81 -5.88 -23.51
C TYR A 95 -5.40 -5.85 -22.03
N GLN A 96 -5.26 -7.03 -21.45
CA GLN A 96 -4.71 -7.18 -20.10
C GLN A 96 -3.23 -6.80 -20.16
N ALA A 97 -2.80 -5.93 -19.25
CA ALA A 97 -1.40 -5.59 -19.08
C ALA A 97 -1.02 -5.86 -17.63
N THR A 98 -0.16 -6.86 -17.42
CA THR A 98 0.47 -7.13 -16.13
C THR A 98 1.75 -6.31 -16.04
N ILE A 99 1.84 -5.46 -15.03
CA ILE A 99 3.06 -4.69 -14.74
C ILE A 99 3.75 -5.41 -13.58
N SER A 100 4.93 -5.97 -13.83
CA SER A 100 5.79 -6.50 -12.77
C SER A 100 6.76 -5.42 -12.32
N ILE A 101 6.89 -5.23 -11.00
CA ILE A 101 7.79 -4.25 -10.39
C ILE A 101 8.75 -5.03 -9.49
N ASP A 102 10.03 -5.07 -9.86
CA ASP A 102 11.08 -5.68 -9.06
C ASP A 102 11.82 -4.58 -8.28
N ILE A 103 11.79 -4.67 -6.94
CA ILE A 103 12.51 -3.74 -6.07
C ILE A 103 13.91 -4.31 -5.82
N LEU A 104 14.92 -3.72 -6.45
CA LEU A 104 16.31 -4.08 -6.22
C LEU A 104 16.81 -3.41 -4.93
N VAL A 105 17.07 -4.22 -3.90
CA VAL A 105 17.77 -3.73 -2.70
C VAL A 105 19.26 -3.56 -3.05
N PRO A 106 19.88 -2.40 -2.78
CA PRO A 106 21.30 -2.23 -3.03
C PRO A 106 22.11 -3.20 -2.18
N ARG A 107 22.95 -4.00 -2.84
CA ARG A 107 23.92 -4.89 -2.18
C ARG A 107 24.85 -4.04 -1.31
N ALA A 108 24.85 -4.27 0.00
CA ALA A 108 25.79 -3.63 0.90
C ALA A 108 27.22 -3.91 0.39
N LEU A 109 27.94 -2.85 0.04
CA LEU A 109 29.37 -2.92 -0.26
C LEU A 109 30.07 -3.28 1.05
N THR A 110 30.40 -4.55 1.22
CA THR A 110 31.26 -5.01 2.32
C THR A 110 32.66 -4.47 2.03
N THR A 111 33.02 -3.35 2.64
CA THR A 111 34.42 -2.91 2.70
C THR A 111 35.16 -3.84 3.67
N PRO A 112 36.17 -4.61 3.23
CA PRO A 112 37.03 -5.32 4.18
C PRO A 112 37.90 -4.27 4.88
N HIS A 113 37.57 -3.97 6.14
CA HIS A 113 38.47 -3.23 7.02
C HIS A 113 39.56 -4.21 7.48
N THR A 114 40.65 -4.28 6.72
CA THR A 114 41.85 -5.02 7.13
C THR A 114 42.54 -4.22 8.23
N LEU A 115 42.40 -4.65 9.48
CA LEU A 115 43.34 -4.28 10.55
C LEU A 115 44.45 -5.32 10.56
N ASN A 116 45.64 -4.93 10.09
CA ASN A 116 46.92 -5.41 10.59
C ASN A 116 48.01 -4.39 10.27
#